data_AF-A0A849ZC97-F1
#
_entry.id   AF-A0A849ZC97-F1
#
_cell.length_a   1.000
_cell.length_b   1.000
_cell.length_c   1.000
_cell.angle_alpha   90.00
_cell.angle_beta   90.00
_cell.angle_gamma   90.00
#
_symmetry.space_group_name_H-M   'P 1'
#
loop_
_entity.id
_entity.type
_entity.pdbx_description
1 polymer ?
#
loop_
_entity_poly.entity_id
_entity_poly.type
_entity_poly.pdbx_seq_one_letter_code
_entity_poly.pdbx_strand_id
1 'polypeptide(L)'
;MTPLSLTSDLETFSCALARELGLAFDESKLAMLAEALESRARACGLSEREYSEKLDAGELGAEELRRLAPKLTVSETYFFRHYDQFRAFAEVALPDRLANGDSSRLAVMSAGCASGEEAYSLAILIRELGIDARRNVAVRGVDVSVPALQRGRGGRFSTWALREAPSDLRDRWFRSEGRDFLLDPSVVSSVDLQERNLARDDVALWRPGAYDVVFCRNVLMYFTPDQARALVARMCTALAPGGYLFLGHAETLRGLSQSFDLVASHDTFYYQRRLRDAVAPSRPRPTFDVRPISERPAVATPPDGWASAWVETVRATTERIRVLDAASFDATRPTAGASPGPSADLSDALRLISEERLSEALELVQGLSAEVASSSEACLLRAALCAQSGLFADAERACNDLLRNDPQHAGAYYLLALCHDGAGDLFTALKHNQTAAFLDPSFAMPRLHLGLLARRAGDQETARRELDRAHALLEREDPFRIILFGGGFSRDALMGLCRTRTVRSGASS
;
A
#
# COMPACT_ATOMS: atom_id res chain seq x y z
N MET A 1 17.12 4.45 28.29
CA MET A 1 15.84 3.74 28.21
C MET A 1 16.16 2.27 28.10
N THR A 2 15.79 1.49 29.11
CA THR A 2 15.91 0.03 29.08
C THR A 2 14.98 -0.51 27.98
N PRO A 3 15.39 -1.48 27.16
CA PRO A 3 14.46 -2.13 26.22
C PRO A 3 13.31 -2.73 27.04
N LEU A 4 12.07 -2.36 26.72
CA LEU A 4 10.90 -3.06 27.25
C LEU A 4 10.95 -4.48 26.68
N SER A 5 11.31 -5.47 27.50
CA SER A 5 11.10 -6.87 27.11
C SER A 5 9.62 -7.22 27.30
N LEU A 6 9.09 -8.07 26.43
CA LEU A 6 7.77 -8.67 26.63
C LEU A 6 7.74 -9.37 27.99
N THR A 7 6.91 -8.87 28.91
CA THR A 7 6.57 -9.58 30.15
C THR A 7 5.51 -10.64 29.82
N SER A 8 5.44 -11.72 30.61
CA SER A 8 4.41 -12.77 30.44
C SER A 8 2.98 -12.19 30.42
N ASP A 9 2.74 -11.11 31.16
CA ASP A 9 1.43 -10.47 31.25
C ASP A 9 1.08 -9.72 29.95
N LEU A 10 2.07 -9.07 29.35
CA LEU A 10 1.92 -8.34 28.08
C LEU A 10 1.75 -9.29 26.90
N GLU A 11 2.43 -10.44 26.91
CA GLU A 11 2.23 -11.52 25.94
C GLU A 11 0.80 -12.07 26.00
N THR A 12 0.32 -12.38 27.21
CA THR A 12 -1.04 -12.87 27.43
C THR A 12 -2.07 -11.84 26.96
N PHE A 13 -1.84 -10.55 27.27
CA PHE A 13 -2.68 -9.45 26.80
C PHE A 13 -2.70 -9.37 25.26
N SER A 14 -1.54 -9.40 24.62
CA SER A 14 -1.41 -9.35 23.15
C SER A 14 -2.13 -10.52 22.48
N CYS A 15 -1.96 -11.74 22.99
CA CYS A 15 -2.67 -12.93 22.52
C CYS A 15 -4.20 -12.78 22.64
N ALA A 16 -4.68 -12.27 23.77
CA ALA A 16 -6.10 -12.03 23.97
C ALA A 16 -6.64 -10.97 22.99
N LEU A 17 -5.90 -9.88 22.74
CA LEU A 17 -6.28 -8.86 21.74
C LEU A 17 -6.33 -9.42 20.31
N ALA A 18 -5.36 -10.25 19.93
CA ALA A 18 -5.32 -10.91 18.64
C ALA A 18 -6.54 -11.84 18.45
N ARG A 19 -6.99 -12.52 19.50
CA ARG A 19 -8.20 -13.35 19.44
C ARG A 19 -9.49 -12.53 19.44
N GLU A 20 -9.61 -11.57 20.35
CA GLU A 20 -10.87 -10.88 20.61
C GLU A 20 -11.15 -9.73 19.61
N LEU A 21 -10.11 -9.00 19.20
CA LEU A 21 -10.16 -7.85 18.28
C LEU A 21 -9.49 -8.13 16.93
N GLY A 22 -8.75 -9.23 16.80
CA GLY A 22 -8.01 -9.56 15.57
C GLY A 22 -6.68 -8.80 15.42
N LEU A 23 -6.34 -7.93 16.37
CA LEU A 23 -5.22 -6.99 16.24
C LEU A 23 -3.88 -7.66 16.57
N ALA A 24 -2.94 -7.56 15.63
CA ALA A 24 -1.54 -7.91 15.78
C ALA A 24 -0.71 -6.66 16.05
N PHE A 25 0.29 -6.79 16.91
CA PHE A 25 1.18 -5.70 17.30
C PHE A 25 2.62 -6.16 17.17
N ASP A 26 3.44 -5.33 16.51
CA ASP A 26 4.88 -5.52 16.43
C ASP A 26 5.59 -4.91 17.64
N GLU A 27 6.91 -5.08 17.71
CA GLU A 27 7.76 -4.57 18.79
C GLU A 27 7.66 -3.04 18.96
N SER A 28 7.41 -2.30 17.88
CA SER A 28 7.29 -0.83 17.92
C SER A 28 6.05 -0.37 18.69
N LYS A 29 5.06 -1.25 18.84
CA LYS A 29 3.79 -0.97 19.54
C LYS A 29 3.75 -1.48 20.98
N LEU A 30 4.82 -2.09 21.49
CA LEU A 30 4.85 -2.62 22.86
C LEU A 30 4.60 -1.55 23.92
N ALA A 31 5.10 -0.33 23.73
CA ALA A 31 4.85 0.77 24.66
C ALA A 31 3.36 1.15 24.71
N MET A 32 2.68 1.18 23.55
CA MET A 32 1.25 1.45 23.45
C MET A 32 0.43 0.33 24.12
N LEU A 33 0.83 -0.93 23.90
CA LEU A 33 0.19 -2.08 24.56
C LEU A 33 0.34 -2.03 26.08
N ALA A 34 1.55 -1.74 26.58
CA ALA A 34 1.81 -1.63 28.00
C ALA A 34 0.99 -0.50 28.64
N GLU A 35 0.94 0.68 28.01
CA GLU A 35 0.13 1.80 28.49
C GLU A 35 -1.37 1.45 28.48
N ALA A 36 -1.86 0.77 27.44
CA ALA A 36 -3.25 0.33 27.37
C ALA A 36 -3.57 -0.68 28.48
N LEU A 37 -2.70 -1.67 28.70
CA LEU A 37 -2.83 -2.67 29.76
C LEU A 37 -2.85 -2.00 31.14
N GLU A 38 -1.85 -1.20 31.46
CA GLU A 38 -1.74 -0.48 32.73
C GLU A 38 -2.99 0.40 32.97
N SER A 39 -3.39 1.18 31.96
CA SER A 39 -4.54 2.08 32.04
C SER A 39 -5.85 1.34 32.29
N ARG A 40 -6.08 0.20 31.61
CA ARG A 40 -7.33 -0.56 31.74
C ARG A 40 -7.36 -1.43 32.99
N ALA A 41 -6.26 -2.10 33.34
CA ALA A 41 -6.13 -2.85 34.58
C ALA A 41 -6.42 -1.97 35.80
N ARG A 42 -5.82 -0.77 35.85
CA ARG A 42 -6.10 0.25 36.88
C ARG A 42 -7.58 0.65 36.92
N ALA A 43 -8.20 0.89 35.76
CA ALA A 43 -9.61 1.28 35.69
C ALA A 43 -10.57 0.18 36.16
N CYS A 44 -10.17 -1.08 36.05
CA CYS A 44 -10.92 -2.24 36.54
C CYS A 44 -10.59 -2.63 38.00
N GLY A 45 -9.60 -1.96 38.62
CA GLY A 45 -9.13 -2.31 39.97
C GLY A 45 -8.40 -3.66 40.02
N LEU A 46 -7.78 -4.08 38.91
CA LEU A 46 -7.05 -5.34 38.76
C LEU A 46 -5.55 -5.08 38.62
N SER A 47 -4.73 -6.07 38.97
CA SER A 47 -3.34 -6.09 38.49
C SER A 47 -3.28 -6.34 36.98
N GLU A 48 -2.17 -5.98 36.34
CA GLU A 48 -1.96 -6.23 34.90
C GLU A 48 -2.09 -7.71 34.56
N ARG A 49 -1.51 -8.58 35.38
CA ARG A 49 -1.64 -10.04 35.26
C ARG A 49 -3.09 -10.52 35.32
N GLU A 50 -3.81 -10.16 36.39
CA GLU A 50 -5.21 -10.57 36.55
C GLU A 50 -6.09 -10.04 35.41
N TYR A 51 -5.81 -8.83 34.95
CA TYR A 51 -6.52 -8.24 33.82
C TYR A 51 -6.26 -9.03 32.53
N SER A 52 -5.00 -9.34 32.21
CA SER A 52 -4.63 -10.14 31.04
C SER A 52 -5.25 -11.53 31.08
N GLU A 53 -5.16 -12.23 32.20
CA GLU A 53 -5.75 -13.57 32.40
C GLU A 53 -7.28 -13.54 32.24
N LYS A 54 -7.97 -12.53 32.80
CA LYS A 54 -9.43 -12.39 32.65
C LYS A 54 -9.86 -11.99 31.25
N LEU A 55 -9.07 -11.17 30.56
CA LEU A 55 -9.32 -10.84 29.16
C LEU A 55 -9.16 -12.09 28.29
N ASP A 56 -8.11 -12.89 28.54
CA ASP A 56 -7.86 -14.15 27.84
C ASP A 56 -8.91 -15.23 28.16
N ALA A 57 -9.48 -15.24 29.35
CA ALA A 57 -10.62 -16.10 29.69
C ALA A 57 -11.97 -15.59 29.13
N GLY A 58 -12.01 -14.37 28.56
CA GLY A 58 -13.24 -13.73 28.08
C GLY A 58 -14.16 -13.21 29.19
N GLU A 59 -13.69 -13.16 30.45
CA GLU A 59 -14.47 -12.81 31.63
C GLU A 59 -14.78 -11.30 31.74
N LEU A 60 -13.98 -10.44 31.09
CA LEU A 60 -14.18 -8.99 31.12
C LEU A 60 -15.34 -8.52 30.22
N GLY A 61 -15.78 -9.36 29.28
CA GLY A 61 -16.94 -9.12 28.43
C GLY A 61 -16.75 -8.05 27.35
N ALA A 62 -17.80 -7.88 26.53
CA ALA A 62 -17.76 -7.04 25.33
C ALA A 62 -17.59 -5.54 25.60
N GLU A 63 -18.08 -5.04 26.74
CA GLU A 63 -17.97 -3.62 27.09
C GLU A 63 -16.52 -3.21 27.36
N GLU A 64 -15.71 -4.11 27.91
CA GLU A 64 -14.30 -3.83 28.13
C GLU A 64 -13.52 -3.80 26.81
N LEU A 65 -13.85 -4.69 25.87
CA LEU A 65 -13.30 -4.66 24.51
C LEU A 65 -13.61 -3.34 23.79
N ARG A 66 -14.82 -2.78 23.96
CA ARG A 66 -15.18 -1.46 23.41
C ARG A 66 -14.32 -0.33 23.98
N ARG A 67 -13.90 -0.43 25.23
CA ARG A 67 -13.03 0.57 25.89
C ARG A 67 -11.57 0.41 25.50
N LEU A 68 -11.14 -0.81 25.21
CA LEU A 68 -9.81 -1.13 24.71
C LEU A 68 -9.61 -0.67 23.27
N ALA A 69 -10.57 -0.95 22.39
CA ALA A 69 -10.48 -0.66 20.96
C ALA A 69 -9.92 0.74 20.62
N PRO A 70 -10.47 1.87 21.11
CA PRO A 70 -10.00 3.21 20.74
C PRO A 70 -8.57 3.52 21.23
N LYS A 71 -8.04 2.80 22.21
CA LYS A 71 -6.66 2.95 22.69
C LYS A 71 -5.65 2.22 21.80
N LEU A 72 -6.11 1.21 21.06
CA LEU A 72 -5.28 0.26 20.34
C LEU A 72 -5.37 0.41 18.82
N THR A 73 -6.39 1.10 18.32
CA THR A 73 -6.57 1.37 16.88
C THR A 73 -5.93 2.69 16.48
N VAL A 74 -5.20 2.70 15.37
CA VAL A 74 -4.79 3.94 14.69
C VAL A 74 -5.99 4.46 13.90
N SER A 75 -6.43 5.68 14.21
CA SER A 75 -7.65 6.28 13.62
C SER A 75 -7.36 7.39 12.61
N GLU A 76 -6.17 7.39 11.99
CA GLU A 76 -5.83 8.39 10.98
C GLU A 76 -6.62 8.14 9.69
N THR A 77 -7.57 9.04 9.43
CA THR A 77 -8.41 9.05 8.23
C THR A 77 -8.67 10.49 7.80
N TYR A 78 -8.99 10.69 6.54
CA TYR A 78 -9.28 11.99 5.94
C TYR A 78 -10.02 11.82 4.62
N PHE A 79 -10.76 12.86 4.23
CA PHE A 79 -11.58 12.85 3.03
C PHE A 79 -10.73 12.66 1.79
N PHE A 80 -11.23 11.84 0.87
CA PHE A 80 -10.62 11.61 -0.44
C PHE A 80 -9.16 11.10 -0.37
N ARG A 81 -8.77 10.46 0.74
CA ARG A 81 -7.45 9.86 0.94
C ARG A 81 -7.06 9.01 -0.25
N HIS A 82 -5.96 9.34 -0.92
CA HIS A 82 -5.54 8.73 -2.18
C HIS A 82 -6.66 8.74 -3.24
N TYR A 83 -6.93 9.94 -3.76
CA TYR A 83 -8.05 10.24 -4.66
C TYR A 83 -8.19 9.31 -5.88
N ASP A 84 -7.09 8.74 -6.36
CA ASP A 84 -7.04 7.81 -7.48
C ASP A 84 -8.00 6.60 -7.32
N GLN A 85 -8.14 6.05 -6.12
CA GLN A 85 -9.08 4.94 -5.85
C GLN A 85 -10.54 5.38 -5.90
N PHE A 86 -10.82 6.61 -5.47
CA PHE A 86 -12.14 7.20 -5.58
C PHE A 86 -12.53 7.50 -7.03
N ARG A 87 -11.56 7.90 -7.86
CA ARG A 87 -11.78 8.02 -9.31
C ARG A 87 -12.07 6.67 -9.96
N ALA A 88 -11.28 5.64 -9.67
CA ALA A 88 -11.56 4.29 -10.16
C ALA A 88 -12.94 3.78 -9.71
N PHE A 89 -13.35 4.09 -8.49
CA PHE A 89 -14.70 3.80 -8.01
C PHE A 89 -15.78 4.52 -8.85
N ALA A 90 -15.62 5.83 -9.07
CA ALA A 90 -16.58 6.66 -9.80
C ALA A 90 -16.65 6.33 -11.30
N GLU A 91 -15.52 6.09 -11.94
CA GLU A 91 -15.37 5.97 -13.40
C GLU A 91 -15.40 4.51 -13.89
N VAL A 92 -15.17 3.53 -13.01
CA VAL A 92 -15.13 2.09 -13.38
C VAL A 92 -16.14 1.27 -12.58
N ALA A 93 -15.98 1.22 -11.26
CA ALA A 93 -16.77 0.31 -10.43
C ALA A 93 -18.25 0.67 -10.47
N LEU A 94 -18.60 1.94 -10.27
CA LEU A 94 -20.01 2.38 -10.30
C LEU A 94 -20.68 2.12 -11.66
N PRO A 95 -20.13 2.55 -12.82
CA PRO A 95 -20.72 2.24 -14.11
C PRO A 95 -20.92 0.73 -14.36
N ASP A 96 -19.93 -0.11 -14.05
CA ASP A 96 -20.06 -1.56 -14.18
C ASP A 96 -21.19 -2.10 -13.30
N ARG A 97 -21.21 -1.73 -12.01
CA ARG A 97 -22.22 -2.21 -11.07
C ARG A 97 -23.62 -1.73 -11.42
N LEU A 98 -23.75 -0.53 -11.97
CA LEU A 98 -25.03 -0.03 -12.45
C LEU A 98 -25.51 -0.79 -13.70
N ALA A 99 -24.61 -1.16 -14.62
CA ALA A 99 -24.97 -1.87 -15.84
C ALA A 99 -25.25 -3.36 -15.61
N ASN A 100 -24.42 -4.01 -14.79
CA ASN A 100 -24.36 -5.48 -14.67
C ASN A 100 -24.84 -5.99 -13.30
N GLY A 101 -25.08 -5.10 -12.34
CA GLY A 101 -25.56 -5.44 -11.01
C GLY A 101 -27.07 -5.39 -10.84
N ASP A 102 -27.50 -5.42 -9.59
CA ASP A 102 -28.91 -5.29 -9.26
C ASP A 102 -29.41 -3.90 -9.68
N SER A 103 -30.38 -3.89 -10.59
CA SER A 103 -31.00 -2.65 -11.07
C SER A 103 -31.69 -1.83 -9.96
N SER A 104 -32.10 -2.49 -8.87
CA SER A 104 -32.90 -1.88 -7.80
C SER A 104 -32.09 -1.25 -6.68
N ARG A 105 -30.84 -1.70 -6.46
CA ARG A 105 -30.02 -1.29 -5.32
C ARG A 105 -28.54 -1.14 -5.70
N LEU A 106 -27.88 -0.17 -5.08
CA LEU A 106 -26.43 -0.08 -5.04
C LEU A 106 -25.98 -0.09 -3.57
N ALA A 107 -25.17 -1.07 -3.18
CA ALA A 107 -24.70 -1.19 -1.81
C ALA A 107 -23.18 -1.08 -1.70
N VAL A 108 -22.72 -0.11 -0.91
CA VAL A 108 -21.30 0.21 -0.74
C VAL A 108 -20.92 0.13 0.73
N MET A 109 -19.80 -0.52 1.03
CA MET A 109 -19.25 -0.66 2.37
C MET A 109 -17.88 0.03 2.48
N SER A 110 -17.64 0.74 3.57
CA SER A 110 -16.31 1.11 4.07
C SER A 110 -16.06 0.36 5.38
N ALA A 111 -15.20 -0.66 5.32
CA ALA A 111 -14.81 -1.50 6.43
C ALA A 111 -13.56 -0.93 7.10
N GLY A 112 -13.64 -0.65 8.41
CA GLY A 112 -12.61 0.10 9.15
C GLY A 112 -12.67 1.60 8.86
N CYS A 113 -13.88 2.15 8.87
CA CYS A 113 -14.14 3.51 8.40
C CYS A 113 -13.64 4.62 9.35
N ALA A 114 -13.16 4.29 10.55
CA ALA A 114 -12.80 5.23 11.61
C ALA A 114 -13.91 6.25 11.90
N SER A 115 -13.68 7.55 11.65
CA SER A 115 -14.69 8.61 11.79
C SER A 115 -15.55 8.83 10.54
N GLY A 116 -15.48 7.95 9.54
CA GLY A 116 -16.40 7.90 8.42
C GLY A 116 -15.99 8.74 7.21
N GLU A 117 -14.86 9.45 7.23
CA GLU A 117 -14.40 10.30 6.12
C GLU A 117 -14.35 9.55 4.78
N GLU A 118 -13.95 8.27 4.78
CA GLU A 118 -13.99 7.41 3.60
C GLU A 118 -15.44 7.12 3.14
N ALA A 119 -16.30 6.68 4.07
CA ALA A 119 -17.70 6.38 3.77
C ALA A 119 -18.44 7.62 3.23
N TYR A 120 -18.18 8.80 3.82
CA TYR A 120 -18.73 10.07 3.35
C TYR A 120 -18.15 10.49 1.99
N SER A 121 -16.86 10.25 1.73
CA SER A 121 -16.27 10.49 0.40
C SER A 121 -16.97 9.65 -0.69
N LEU A 122 -17.28 8.38 -0.40
CA LEU A 122 -18.04 7.51 -1.30
C LEU A 122 -19.46 8.04 -1.53
N ALA A 123 -20.15 8.45 -0.47
CA ALA A 123 -21.50 9.01 -0.56
C ALA A 123 -21.54 10.31 -1.38
N ILE A 124 -20.57 11.21 -1.18
CA ILE A 124 -20.42 12.44 -1.96
C ILE A 124 -20.30 12.12 -3.45
N LEU A 125 -19.44 11.17 -3.83
CA LEU A 125 -19.24 10.83 -5.25
C LEU A 125 -20.49 10.20 -5.88
N ILE A 126 -21.18 9.32 -5.16
CA ILE A 126 -22.43 8.73 -5.64
C ILE A 126 -23.48 9.82 -5.94
N ARG A 127 -23.54 10.84 -5.08
CA ARG A 127 -24.47 11.96 -5.19
C ARG A 127 -24.07 12.96 -6.28
N GLU A 128 -22.78 13.25 -6.43
CA GLU A 128 -22.24 14.06 -7.54
C GLU A 128 -22.58 13.45 -8.91
N LEU A 129 -22.62 12.11 -8.99
CA LEU A 129 -23.03 11.38 -10.20
C LEU A 129 -24.56 11.26 -10.36
N GLY A 130 -25.35 11.74 -9.39
CA GLY A 130 -26.82 11.70 -9.41
C GLY A 130 -27.41 10.28 -9.40
N ILE A 131 -26.67 9.31 -8.85
CA ILE A 131 -27.08 7.89 -8.84
C ILE A 131 -28.18 7.64 -7.79
N ASP A 132 -28.09 8.30 -6.65
CA ASP A 132 -29.04 8.22 -5.54
C ASP A 132 -30.44 8.76 -5.90
N ALA A 133 -30.54 9.65 -6.88
CA ALA A 133 -31.82 10.09 -7.44
C ALA A 133 -32.50 9.00 -8.30
N ARG A 134 -31.76 7.96 -8.73
CA ARG A 134 -32.24 6.94 -9.68
C ARG A 134 -32.30 5.53 -9.09
N ARG A 135 -31.58 5.28 -7.98
CA ARG A 135 -31.48 3.96 -7.35
C ARG A 135 -31.52 4.06 -5.83
N ASN A 136 -31.93 2.96 -5.20
CA ASN A 136 -31.79 2.82 -3.75
C ASN A 136 -30.31 2.61 -3.41
N VAL A 137 -29.66 3.64 -2.88
CA VAL A 137 -28.25 3.60 -2.46
C VAL A 137 -28.16 3.34 -0.97
N ALA A 138 -27.32 2.38 -0.59
CA ALA A 138 -26.94 2.16 0.81
C ALA A 138 -25.42 2.28 0.94
N VAL A 139 -24.94 3.30 1.64
CA VAL A 139 -23.53 3.43 2.04
C VAL A 139 -23.41 3.11 3.52
N ARG A 140 -22.61 2.10 3.85
CA ARG A 140 -22.35 1.69 5.23
C ARG A 140 -20.89 1.90 5.58
N GLY A 141 -20.62 2.51 6.72
CA GLY A 141 -19.30 2.53 7.33
C GLY A 141 -19.30 1.69 8.60
N VAL A 142 -18.33 0.80 8.77
CA VAL A 142 -18.20 0.02 10.00
C VAL A 142 -16.84 0.20 10.64
N ASP A 143 -16.83 0.31 11.97
CA ASP A 143 -15.60 0.37 12.76
C ASP A 143 -15.83 -0.22 14.16
N VAL A 144 -14.76 -0.60 14.84
CA VAL A 144 -14.81 -1.10 16.22
C VAL A 144 -14.79 0.07 17.23
N SER A 145 -14.29 1.24 16.83
CA SER A 145 -14.14 2.42 17.68
C SER A 145 -15.42 3.25 17.74
N VAL A 146 -16.24 3.02 18.76
CA VAL A 146 -17.45 3.83 19.04
C VAL A 146 -17.17 5.33 19.11
N PRO A 147 -16.09 5.80 19.78
CA PRO A 147 -15.78 7.24 19.81
C PRO A 147 -15.49 7.82 18.42
N ALA A 148 -14.86 7.07 17.51
CA ALA A 148 -14.61 7.52 16.15
C ALA A 148 -15.93 7.65 15.36
N LEU A 149 -16.79 6.63 15.44
CA LEU A 149 -18.11 6.65 14.80
C LEU A 149 -18.98 7.81 15.31
N GLN A 150 -18.94 8.11 16.61
CA GLN A 150 -19.66 9.25 17.19
C GLN A 150 -19.18 10.59 16.65
N ARG A 151 -17.86 10.77 16.46
CA ARG A 151 -17.33 11.97 15.79
C ARG A 151 -17.85 12.09 14.36
N GLY A 152 -17.83 10.99 13.60
CA GLY A 152 -18.35 10.94 12.25
C GLY A 152 -19.83 11.33 12.14
N ARG A 153 -20.67 10.76 13.01
CA ARG A 153 -22.10 11.09 13.10
C ARG A 153 -22.37 12.55 13.44
N GLY A 154 -21.41 13.23 14.10
CA GLY A 154 -21.46 14.66 14.36
C GLY A 154 -21.30 15.53 13.11
N GLY A 155 -20.79 14.97 12.00
CA GLY A 155 -20.64 15.68 10.72
C GLY A 155 -19.68 16.86 10.75
N ARG A 156 -18.84 16.97 11.79
CA ARG A 156 -17.90 18.08 11.99
C ARG A 156 -16.47 17.57 11.89
N PHE A 157 -15.70 18.17 10.99
CA PHE A 157 -14.36 17.73 10.63
C PHE A 157 -13.37 18.88 10.67
N SER A 158 -12.14 18.61 11.08
CA SER A 158 -11.09 19.63 11.14
C SER A 158 -10.58 19.97 9.74
N THR A 159 -9.86 21.10 9.60
CA THR A 159 -9.15 21.41 8.34
C THR A 159 -8.21 20.28 7.91
N TRP A 160 -7.58 19.59 8.86
CA TRP A 160 -6.67 18.47 8.60
C TRP A 160 -7.37 17.26 7.95
N ALA A 161 -8.62 17.00 8.31
CA ALA A 161 -9.42 15.93 7.72
C ALA A 161 -9.79 16.23 6.25
N LEU A 162 -9.71 17.48 5.80
CA LEU A 162 -10.02 17.90 4.43
C LEU A 162 -8.77 18.24 3.59
N ARG A 163 -7.57 17.93 4.08
CA ARG A 163 -6.30 18.35 3.45
C ARG A 163 -6.10 17.86 2.00
N GLU A 164 -6.69 16.72 1.64
CA GLU A 164 -6.66 16.15 0.28
C GLU A 164 -8.00 16.27 -0.45
N ALA A 165 -9.02 16.88 0.16
CA ALA A 165 -10.32 17.05 -0.48
C ALA A 165 -10.20 18.04 -1.66
N PRO A 166 -10.65 17.67 -2.88
CA PRO A 166 -10.72 18.60 -4.00
C PRO A 166 -11.49 19.86 -3.62
N SER A 167 -10.97 21.04 -3.97
CA SER A 167 -11.54 22.32 -3.51
C SER A 167 -12.98 22.49 -3.95
N ASP A 168 -13.33 22.03 -5.15
CA ASP A 168 -14.68 22.12 -5.70
C ASP A 168 -15.67 21.24 -4.92
N LEU A 169 -15.29 20.01 -4.55
CA LEU A 169 -16.10 19.14 -3.69
C LEU A 169 -16.19 19.69 -2.26
N ARG A 170 -15.08 20.20 -1.73
CA ARG A 170 -15.07 20.84 -0.41
C ARG A 170 -16.05 22.00 -0.36
N ASP A 171 -15.97 22.92 -1.32
CA ASP A 171 -16.76 24.14 -1.32
C ASP A 171 -18.26 23.86 -1.59
N ARG A 172 -18.58 22.74 -2.26
CA ARG A 172 -19.97 22.28 -2.45
C ARG A 172 -20.56 21.60 -1.22
N TRP A 173 -19.82 20.69 -0.60
CA TRP A 173 -20.36 19.76 0.42
C TRP A 173 -20.04 20.14 1.85
N PHE A 174 -19.18 21.14 2.07
CA PHE A 174 -18.78 21.56 3.39
C PHE A 174 -19.01 23.05 3.58
N ARG A 175 -19.42 23.41 4.79
CA ARG A 175 -19.52 24.79 5.24
C ARG A 175 -18.51 25.03 6.36
N SER A 176 -17.65 26.03 6.21
CA SER A 176 -16.74 26.44 7.28
C SER A 176 -17.53 26.94 8.49
N GLU A 177 -17.14 26.47 9.68
CA GLU A 177 -17.70 26.89 10.97
C GLU A 177 -16.56 27.06 11.98
N GLY A 178 -16.08 28.29 12.12
CA GLY A 178 -14.91 28.59 12.95
C GLY A 178 -13.65 27.95 12.39
N ARG A 179 -13.08 27.00 13.15
CA ARG A 179 -11.87 26.24 12.76
C ARG A 179 -12.17 24.90 12.10
N ASP A 180 -13.45 24.50 12.12
CA ASP A 180 -13.91 23.21 11.62
C ASP A 180 -14.76 23.42 10.36
N PHE A 181 -15.09 22.31 9.72
CA PHE A 181 -15.99 22.21 8.58
C PHE A 181 -17.17 21.33 8.95
N LEU A 182 -18.37 21.78 8.63
CA LEU A 182 -19.59 20.99 8.72
C LEU A 182 -19.87 20.35 7.37
N LEU A 183 -19.97 19.03 7.34
CA LEU A 183 -20.43 18.27 6.19
C LEU A 183 -21.94 18.49 6.00
N ASP A 184 -22.38 18.56 4.74
CA ASP A 184 -23.79 18.71 4.40
C ASP A 184 -24.65 17.64 5.10
N PRO A 185 -25.72 18.03 5.82
CA PRO A 185 -26.55 17.08 6.57
C PRO A 185 -27.18 15.99 5.72
N SER A 186 -27.45 16.26 4.43
CA SER A 186 -27.98 15.23 3.53
C SER A 186 -26.97 14.11 3.30
N VAL A 187 -25.68 14.42 3.18
CA VAL A 187 -24.60 13.42 3.09
C VAL A 187 -24.47 12.67 4.42
N VAL A 188 -24.49 13.39 5.56
CA VAL A 188 -24.40 12.75 6.88
C VAL A 188 -25.51 11.70 7.06
N SER A 189 -26.74 12.06 6.69
CA SER A 189 -27.90 11.17 6.79
C SER A 189 -27.90 10.01 5.80
N SER A 190 -27.08 10.06 4.75
CA SER A 190 -27.01 9.03 3.71
C SER A 190 -26.08 7.86 4.04
N VAL A 191 -25.27 8.00 5.10
CA VAL A 191 -24.30 6.99 5.52
C VAL A 191 -24.70 6.36 6.85
N ASP A 192 -24.81 5.03 6.85
CA ASP A 192 -25.08 4.21 8.03
C ASP A 192 -23.75 3.82 8.70
N LEU A 193 -23.35 4.56 9.73
CA LEU A 193 -22.17 4.26 10.55
C LEU A 193 -22.52 3.27 11.66
N GLN A 194 -21.88 2.10 11.73
CA GLN A 194 -22.18 1.03 12.70
C GLN A 194 -20.95 0.53 13.45
N GLU A 195 -21.14 0.24 14.74
CA GLU A 195 -20.15 -0.46 15.55
C GLU A 195 -20.12 -1.94 15.15
N ARG A 196 -19.01 -2.39 14.58
CA ARG A 196 -18.76 -3.81 14.24
C ARG A 196 -17.29 -4.15 14.41
N ASN A 197 -17.04 -5.38 14.85
CA ASN A 197 -15.71 -5.95 14.91
C ASN A 197 -15.50 -6.85 13.68
N LEU A 198 -14.62 -6.43 12.77
CA LEU A 198 -14.33 -7.16 11.52
C LEU A 198 -13.64 -8.52 11.76
N ALA A 199 -13.04 -8.74 12.94
CA ALA A 199 -12.48 -10.03 13.35
C ALA A 199 -13.56 -11.09 13.57
N ARG A 200 -14.78 -10.67 13.92
CA ARG A 200 -15.89 -11.56 14.27
C ARG A 200 -16.66 -11.99 13.03
N ASP A 201 -17.17 -13.21 13.10
CA ASP A 201 -18.09 -13.75 12.11
C ASP A 201 -19.51 -13.20 12.33
N ASP A 202 -19.72 -11.94 11.94
CA ASP A 202 -21.04 -11.31 11.95
C ASP A 202 -21.84 -11.73 10.70
N VAL A 203 -22.70 -12.73 10.88
CA VAL A 203 -23.56 -13.28 9.82
C VAL A 203 -24.46 -12.21 9.18
N ALA A 204 -24.88 -11.18 9.92
CA ALA A 204 -25.73 -10.13 9.40
C ALA A 204 -24.95 -9.12 8.54
N LEU A 205 -23.68 -8.87 8.88
CA LEU A 205 -22.76 -8.01 8.14
C LEU A 205 -22.28 -8.68 6.84
N TRP A 206 -21.94 -9.96 6.90
CA TRP A 206 -21.27 -10.71 5.81
C TRP A 206 -22.21 -11.58 4.96
N ARG A 207 -23.49 -11.20 4.88
CA ARG A 207 -24.48 -11.92 4.07
C ARG A 207 -24.03 -12.01 2.59
N PRO A 208 -24.21 -13.17 1.92
CA PRO A 208 -23.80 -13.33 0.53
C PRO A 208 -24.41 -12.27 -0.40
N GLY A 209 -23.58 -11.62 -1.21
CA GLY A 209 -24.03 -10.58 -2.15
C GLY A 209 -24.63 -9.33 -1.51
N ALA A 210 -24.35 -9.07 -0.22
CA ALA A 210 -24.83 -7.88 0.48
C ALA A 210 -24.26 -6.55 -0.05
N TYR A 211 -23.12 -6.56 -0.74
CA TYR A 211 -22.45 -5.36 -1.23
C TYR A 211 -22.03 -5.48 -2.70
N ASP A 212 -22.15 -4.39 -3.45
CA ASP A 212 -21.59 -4.26 -4.79
C ASP A 212 -20.13 -3.81 -4.76
N VAL A 213 -19.79 -2.97 -3.78
CA VAL A 213 -18.44 -2.44 -3.60
C VAL A 213 -18.08 -2.44 -2.12
N VAL A 214 -16.86 -2.86 -1.79
CA VAL A 214 -16.27 -2.81 -0.45
C VAL A 214 -14.94 -2.04 -0.52
N PHE A 215 -14.78 -1.04 0.33
CA PHE A 215 -13.51 -0.42 0.67
C PHE A 215 -13.07 -0.99 2.01
N CYS A 216 -11.83 -1.48 2.11
CA CYS A 216 -11.22 -2.01 3.33
C CYS A 216 -9.75 -1.59 3.33
N ARG A 217 -9.50 -0.30 3.62
CA ARG A 217 -8.23 0.36 3.35
C ARG A 217 -7.51 0.73 4.65
N ASN A 218 -6.23 0.38 4.71
CA ASN A 218 -5.38 0.51 5.90
C ASN A 218 -5.97 -0.21 7.12
N VAL A 219 -6.46 -1.43 6.92
CA VAL A 219 -7.13 -2.26 7.95
C VAL A 219 -6.46 -3.62 8.09
N LEU A 220 -6.24 -4.33 6.98
CA LEU A 220 -5.65 -5.67 6.95
C LEU A 220 -4.25 -5.69 7.58
N MET A 221 -3.51 -4.58 7.47
CA MET A 221 -2.18 -4.42 8.07
C MET A 221 -2.15 -4.59 9.60
N TYR A 222 -3.30 -4.45 10.28
CA TYR A 222 -3.39 -4.66 11.73
C TYR A 222 -3.81 -6.07 12.11
N PHE A 223 -4.22 -6.90 11.16
CA PHE A 223 -4.70 -8.24 11.48
C PHE A 223 -3.56 -9.26 11.47
N THR A 224 -3.70 -10.31 12.29
CA THR A 224 -2.87 -11.51 12.10
C THR A 224 -3.11 -12.10 10.71
N PRO A 225 -2.14 -12.81 10.10
CA PRO A 225 -2.31 -13.38 8.76
C PRO A 225 -3.58 -14.24 8.60
N ASP A 226 -3.90 -15.05 9.62
CA ASP A 226 -5.11 -15.89 9.61
C ASP A 226 -6.40 -15.07 9.69
N GLN A 227 -6.41 -14.02 10.51
CA GLN A 227 -7.56 -13.12 10.60
C GLN A 227 -7.75 -12.30 9.33
N ALA A 228 -6.67 -11.81 8.72
CA ALA A 228 -6.71 -11.12 7.44
C ALA A 228 -7.28 -12.04 6.34
N ARG A 229 -6.83 -13.30 6.28
CA ARG A 229 -7.36 -14.33 5.38
C ARG A 229 -8.84 -14.57 5.60
N ALA A 230 -9.26 -14.75 6.85
CA ALA A 230 -10.67 -14.95 7.20
C ALA A 230 -11.53 -13.74 6.84
N LEU A 231 -11.06 -12.52 7.10
CA LEU A 231 -11.75 -11.28 6.74
C LEU A 231 -11.90 -11.14 5.22
N VAL A 232 -10.85 -11.43 4.44
CA VAL A 232 -10.92 -11.43 2.98
C VAL A 232 -11.94 -12.47 2.47
N ALA A 233 -11.99 -13.66 3.05
CA ALA A 233 -12.97 -14.68 2.68
C ALA A 233 -14.42 -14.22 2.97
N ARG A 234 -14.65 -13.55 4.11
CA ARG A 234 -15.94 -12.94 4.44
C ARG A 234 -16.31 -11.81 3.48
N MET A 235 -15.38 -10.92 3.14
CA MET A 235 -15.59 -9.87 2.14
C MET A 235 -15.91 -10.45 0.76
N CYS A 236 -15.21 -11.51 0.35
CA CYS A 236 -15.48 -12.22 -0.91
C CYS A 236 -16.90 -12.78 -0.94
N THR A 237 -17.36 -13.40 0.15
CA THR A 237 -18.72 -13.91 0.27
C THR A 237 -19.75 -12.78 0.17
N ALA A 238 -19.51 -11.68 0.89
CA ALA A 238 -20.43 -10.56 0.98
C ALA A 238 -20.49 -9.69 -0.28
N LEU A 239 -19.45 -9.68 -1.11
CA LEU A 239 -19.47 -9.01 -2.40
C LEU A 239 -20.37 -9.75 -3.39
N ALA A 240 -21.19 -9.04 -4.15
CA ALA A 240 -21.92 -9.61 -5.27
C ALA A 240 -20.94 -10.18 -6.32
N PRO A 241 -21.34 -11.17 -7.14
CA PRO A 241 -20.53 -11.61 -8.27
C PRO A 241 -20.18 -10.42 -9.18
N GLY A 242 -18.89 -10.26 -9.51
CA GLY A 242 -18.40 -9.09 -10.25
C GLY A 242 -18.24 -7.81 -9.41
N GLY A 243 -18.51 -7.87 -8.10
CA GLY A 243 -18.33 -6.76 -7.16
C GLY A 243 -16.86 -6.37 -6.95
N TYR A 244 -16.64 -5.16 -6.44
CA TYR A 244 -15.30 -4.58 -6.34
C TYR A 244 -14.81 -4.47 -4.89
N LEU A 245 -13.52 -4.74 -4.68
CA LEU A 245 -12.81 -4.58 -3.41
C LEU A 245 -11.64 -3.61 -3.57
N PHE A 246 -11.61 -2.55 -2.76
CA PHE A 246 -10.55 -1.57 -2.70
C PHE A 246 -9.77 -1.72 -1.39
N LEU A 247 -8.44 -1.93 -1.48
CA LEU A 247 -7.53 -2.03 -0.35
C LEU A 247 -6.58 -0.83 -0.31
N GLY A 248 -5.90 -0.59 0.80
CA GLY A 248 -4.87 0.44 0.91
C GLY A 248 -3.66 0.13 0.02
N HIS A 249 -2.84 1.15 -0.27
CA HIS A 249 -1.72 1.04 -1.22
C HIS A 249 -0.65 0.03 -0.80
N ALA A 250 -0.50 -0.20 0.50
CA ALA A 250 0.44 -1.18 1.06
C ALA A 250 -0.19 -2.56 1.30
N GLU A 251 -1.49 -2.71 1.03
CA GLU A 251 -2.24 -3.93 1.31
C GLU A 251 -2.52 -4.69 0.03
N THR A 252 -2.54 -6.02 0.15
CA THR A 252 -2.66 -6.88 -1.01
C THR A 252 -3.38 -8.18 -0.67
N LEU A 253 -4.11 -8.73 -1.64
CA LEU A 253 -4.75 -10.05 -1.49
C LEU A 253 -3.80 -11.22 -1.70
N ARG A 254 -2.53 -10.92 -1.99
CA ARG A 254 -1.47 -11.92 -2.16
C ARG A 254 -1.33 -12.80 -0.94
N GLY A 255 -1.25 -14.11 -1.17
CA GLY A 255 -1.24 -15.09 -0.09
C GLY A 255 -2.54 -15.17 0.73
N LEU A 256 -3.56 -14.34 0.48
CA LEU A 256 -4.83 -14.31 1.22
C LEU A 256 -6.01 -14.90 0.42
N SER A 257 -6.13 -14.60 -0.88
CA SER A 257 -7.23 -15.10 -1.73
C SER A 257 -6.89 -15.14 -3.21
N GLN A 258 -7.49 -16.09 -3.95
CA GLN A 258 -7.43 -16.19 -5.42
C GLN A 258 -8.78 -15.95 -6.10
N SER A 259 -9.79 -15.52 -5.34
CA SER A 259 -11.17 -15.33 -5.83
C SER A 259 -11.38 -14.00 -6.58
N PHE A 260 -10.32 -13.20 -6.72
CA PHE A 260 -10.37 -11.87 -7.29
C PHE A 260 -9.40 -11.72 -8.45
N ASP A 261 -9.81 -10.93 -9.45
CA ASP A 261 -8.92 -10.42 -10.48
C ASP A 261 -8.42 -9.03 -10.08
N LEU A 262 -7.11 -8.82 -10.19
CA LEU A 262 -6.48 -7.52 -9.97
C LEU A 262 -6.78 -6.62 -11.18
N VAL A 263 -7.32 -5.44 -10.91
CA VAL A 263 -7.61 -4.40 -11.91
C VAL A 263 -6.69 -3.21 -11.64
N ALA A 264 -6.05 -2.72 -12.70
CA ALA A 264 -5.18 -1.55 -12.67
C ALA A 264 -5.73 -0.48 -13.60
N SER A 265 -6.11 0.66 -13.04
CA SER A 265 -6.54 1.85 -13.79
C SER A 265 -6.45 3.07 -12.88
N HIS A 266 -6.55 4.28 -13.44
CA HIS A 266 -6.52 5.53 -12.65
C HIS A 266 -5.34 5.61 -11.70
N ASP A 267 -4.18 5.09 -12.10
CA ASP A 267 -2.97 5.13 -11.29
C ASP A 267 -3.04 4.40 -9.94
N THR A 268 -3.96 3.44 -9.83
CA THR A 268 -4.15 2.64 -8.63
C THR A 268 -4.56 1.20 -8.95
N PHE A 269 -4.67 0.40 -7.89
CA PHE A 269 -5.02 -1.00 -7.94
C PHE A 269 -6.22 -1.27 -7.04
N TYR A 270 -7.06 -2.17 -7.51
CA TYR A 270 -8.24 -2.66 -6.83
C TYR A 270 -8.63 -4.01 -7.43
N TYR A 271 -9.59 -4.70 -6.82
CA TYR A 271 -9.88 -6.09 -7.11
C TYR A 271 -11.32 -6.25 -7.55
N GLN A 272 -11.58 -7.10 -8.53
CA GLN A 272 -12.93 -7.49 -8.93
C GLN A 272 -13.16 -8.96 -8.58
N ARG A 273 -14.24 -9.26 -7.85
CA ARG A 273 -14.63 -10.64 -7.53
C ARG A 273 -14.94 -11.39 -8.83
N ARG A 274 -14.32 -12.55 -9.03
CA ARG A 274 -14.59 -13.40 -10.20
C ARG A 274 -16.06 -13.79 -10.28
N LEU A 275 -16.60 -13.78 -11.50
CA LEU A 275 -17.99 -14.18 -11.77
C LEU A 275 -18.23 -15.70 -11.61
N ARG A 276 -17.17 -16.51 -11.45
CA ARG A 276 -17.23 -17.98 -11.42
C ARG A 276 -16.44 -18.53 -10.24
N ASP A 277 -17.13 -19.08 -9.24
CA ASP A 277 -16.57 -20.02 -8.26
C ASP A 277 -16.63 -21.49 -8.78
N ALA A 278 -16.68 -21.68 -10.11
CA ALA A 278 -16.66 -23.01 -10.73
C ALA A 278 -15.27 -23.34 -11.27
N VAL A 279 -14.65 -24.38 -10.68
CA VAL A 279 -13.43 -25.03 -11.17
C VAL A 279 -13.56 -25.32 -12.67
N ALA A 280 -12.62 -24.84 -13.48
CA ALA A 280 -12.45 -25.25 -14.87
C ALA A 280 -10.95 -25.47 -15.15
N PRO A 281 -10.59 -26.48 -15.96
CA PRO A 281 -9.23 -27.03 -16.03
C PRO A 281 -8.26 -26.08 -16.71
N SER A 282 -6.99 -26.17 -16.31
CA SER A 282 -5.87 -25.42 -16.89
C SER A 282 -5.87 -25.51 -18.42
N ARG A 283 -6.03 -24.39 -19.11
CA ARG A 283 -5.72 -24.30 -20.55
C ARG A 283 -4.21 -24.17 -20.74
N PRO A 284 -3.61 -24.83 -21.75
CA PRO A 284 -2.18 -24.68 -22.02
C PRO A 284 -1.87 -23.28 -22.56
N ARG A 285 -0.71 -22.74 -22.17
CA ARG A 285 -0.19 -21.44 -22.63
C ARG A 285 0.00 -21.44 -24.16
N PRO A 286 -0.34 -20.35 -24.88
CA PRO A 286 0.01 -20.22 -26.29
C PRO A 286 1.52 -19.96 -26.45
N THR A 287 2.18 -20.75 -27.28
CA THR A 287 3.54 -20.48 -27.76
C THR A 287 3.48 -19.40 -28.83
N PHE A 288 4.17 -18.28 -28.62
CA PHE A 288 4.32 -17.23 -29.63
C PHE A 288 5.58 -17.47 -30.47
N ASP A 289 5.41 -17.45 -31.78
CA ASP A 289 6.46 -17.54 -32.78
C ASP A 289 6.96 -16.12 -33.10
N VAL A 290 8.22 -15.81 -32.81
CA VAL A 290 8.79 -14.46 -32.97
C VAL A 290 9.44 -14.35 -34.35
N ARG A 291 8.96 -13.40 -35.18
CA ARG A 291 9.69 -12.93 -36.37
C ARG A 291 10.29 -11.53 -36.14
N PRO A 292 11.52 -11.26 -36.60
CA PRO A 292 12.17 -9.97 -36.41
C PRO A 292 11.65 -8.91 -37.38
N ILE A 293 11.48 -7.67 -36.90
CA ILE A 293 11.17 -6.48 -37.72
C ILE A 293 12.42 -5.59 -37.82
N SER A 294 12.72 -5.17 -39.05
CA SER A 294 13.85 -4.33 -39.45
C SER A 294 13.53 -2.82 -39.32
N GLU A 295 14.53 -2.08 -38.80
CA GLU A 295 14.90 -0.65 -38.93
C GLU A 295 13.91 0.51 -38.62
N ARG A 296 14.41 1.47 -37.82
CA ARG A 296 13.82 2.78 -37.46
C ARG A 296 14.57 3.94 -38.16
N PRO A 297 13.93 5.09 -38.47
CA PRO A 297 14.63 6.34 -38.79
C PRO A 297 14.87 7.25 -37.57
N ALA A 298 15.88 8.12 -37.70
CA ALA A 298 16.48 8.95 -36.65
C ALA A 298 15.70 10.24 -36.29
N VAL A 299 15.88 10.72 -35.05
CA VAL A 299 15.22 11.90 -34.44
C VAL A 299 16.18 13.10 -34.43
N ALA A 300 15.66 14.30 -34.73
CA ALA A 300 16.37 15.58 -34.70
C ALA A 300 16.39 16.24 -33.31
N THR A 301 17.40 17.06 -33.04
CA THR A 301 17.65 17.80 -31.78
C THR A 301 16.88 19.14 -31.68
N PRO A 302 16.45 19.56 -30.48
CA PRO A 302 15.88 20.90 -30.23
C PRO A 302 16.91 21.90 -29.64
N PRO A 303 16.66 23.23 -29.70
CA PRO A 303 17.60 24.28 -29.30
C PRO A 303 17.35 24.88 -27.89
N ASP A 304 18.33 25.69 -27.47
CA ASP A 304 18.67 26.13 -26.10
C ASP A 304 17.87 27.31 -25.52
N GLY A 305 17.90 27.41 -24.17
CA GLY A 305 17.61 28.68 -23.47
C GLY A 305 17.38 28.63 -21.95
N TRP A 306 16.94 27.50 -21.39
CA TRP A 306 16.65 27.40 -19.94
C TRP A 306 17.70 26.61 -19.13
N ALA A 307 18.62 25.93 -19.83
CA ALA A 307 19.60 25.03 -19.23
C ALA A 307 20.76 25.74 -18.51
N SER A 308 21.06 27.01 -18.80
CA SER A 308 22.29 27.65 -18.29
C SER A 308 22.28 27.92 -16.79
N ALA A 309 21.18 28.45 -16.22
CA ALA A 309 21.13 28.80 -14.80
C ALA A 309 21.08 27.59 -13.85
N TRP A 310 20.48 26.48 -14.28
CA TRP A 310 20.39 25.23 -13.49
C TRP A 310 21.68 24.40 -13.62
N VAL A 311 22.31 24.37 -14.80
CA VAL A 311 23.59 23.67 -15.05
C VAL A 311 24.75 24.32 -14.28
N GLU A 312 24.73 25.63 -14.07
CA GLU A 312 25.80 26.34 -13.35
C GLU A 312 25.77 26.08 -11.83
N THR A 313 24.57 25.96 -11.27
CA THR A 313 24.34 25.58 -9.86
C THR A 313 24.75 24.12 -9.60
N VAL A 314 24.47 23.23 -10.56
CA VAL A 314 24.89 21.82 -10.51
C VAL A 314 26.41 21.70 -10.66
N ARG A 315 27.04 22.43 -11.59
CA ARG A 315 28.50 22.38 -11.82
C ARG A 315 29.31 22.86 -10.60
N ALA A 316 28.87 23.91 -9.90
CA ALA A 316 29.53 24.40 -8.70
C ALA A 316 29.49 23.39 -7.52
N THR A 317 28.52 22.47 -7.53
CA THR A 317 28.36 21.43 -6.53
C THR A 317 29.13 20.15 -6.92
N THR A 318 29.21 19.83 -8.22
CA THR A 318 29.99 18.69 -8.73
C THR A 318 31.50 18.88 -8.60
N GLU A 319 32.01 20.12 -8.69
CA GLU A 319 33.45 20.39 -8.59
C GLU A 319 33.98 20.19 -7.15
N ARG A 320 33.13 20.39 -6.13
CA ARG A 320 33.46 20.08 -4.74
C ARG A 320 33.60 18.58 -4.46
N ILE A 321 32.94 17.73 -5.25
CA ILE A 321 32.99 16.27 -5.12
C ILE A 321 34.16 15.70 -5.93
N ARG A 322 34.50 16.28 -7.10
CA ARG A 322 35.68 15.89 -7.89
C ARG A 322 37.00 16.11 -7.19
N VAL A 323 37.12 17.14 -6.34
CA VAL A 323 38.33 17.40 -5.55
C VAL A 323 38.60 16.31 -4.50
N LEU A 324 37.60 15.51 -4.13
CA LEU A 324 37.74 14.37 -3.21
C LEU A 324 38.09 13.05 -3.92
N ASP A 325 37.96 12.99 -5.25
CA ASP A 325 38.08 11.75 -6.04
C ASP A 325 39.38 11.67 -6.87
N ALA A 326 40.22 12.72 -6.82
CA ALA A 326 41.51 12.76 -7.50
C ALA A 326 42.64 12.02 -6.76
N ALA A 327 42.33 11.34 -5.65
CA ALA A 327 43.27 10.51 -4.91
C ALA A 327 42.81 9.05 -4.96
N SER A 328 43.52 8.25 -5.77
CA SER A 328 43.50 6.77 -5.83
C SER A 328 42.63 6.15 -6.92
N PHE A 329 43.16 6.17 -8.16
CA PHE A 329 42.96 5.08 -9.11
C PHE A 329 44.24 4.24 -9.14
N ASP A 330 44.14 2.95 -8.80
CA ASP A 330 45.01 1.95 -9.42
C ASP A 330 44.23 0.64 -9.65
N ALA A 331 44.57 0.01 -10.76
CA ALA A 331 43.83 -1.02 -11.47
C ALA A 331 43.95 -2.41 -10.83
N THR A 332 42.90 -3.24 -11.01
CA THR A 332 42.95 -4.56 -11.67
C THR A 332 41.62 -5.29 -11.48
N ARG A 333 41.06 -5.82 -12.57
CA ARG A 333 39.84 -6.65 -12.59
C ARG A 333 40.27 -8.09 -12.90
N PRO A 334 40.05 -9.08 -12.02
CA PRO A 334 40.14 -10.48 -12.41
C PRO A 334 38.76 -10.97 -12.87
N THR A 335 38.76 -11.62 -14.04
CA THR A 335 37.69 -12.51 -14.51
C THR A 335 37.74 -13.83 -13.73
N ALA A 336 36.61 -14.27 -13.19
CA ALA A 336 36.34 -15.65 -12.74
C ALA A 336 34.85 -15.91 -13.00
N GLY A 337 34.37 -17.05 -13.47
CA GLY A 337 34.86 -18.43 -13.43
C GLY A 337 33.62 -19.27 -13.08
N ALA A 338 33.25 -20.22 -13.94
CA ALA A 338 32.02 -21.00 -13.78
C ALA A 338 32.13 -22.04 -12.65
N SER A 339 31.14 -21.96 -11.72
CA SER A 339 30.44 -22.97 -10.88
C SER A 339 31.25 -23.95 -9.99
N PRO A 340 30.75 -24.30 -8.76
CA PRO A 340 29.74 -25.37 -8.63
C PRO A 340 28.71 -25.20 -7.49
N GLY A 341 27.50 -25.78 -7.64
CA GLY A 341 26.54 -25.97 -6.55
C GLY A 341 26.97 -27.07 -5.55
N PRO A 342 26.28 -27.29 -4.42
CA PRO A 342 24.84 -27.11 -4.22
C PRO A 342 24.52 -26.18 -3.03
N SER A 343 23.93 -25.01 -3.30
CA SER A 343 23.38 -24.14 -2.25
C SER A 343 21.91 -24.46 -2.02
N ALA A 344 21.41 -24.37 -0.78
CA ALA A 344 19.98 -24.18 -0.58
C ALA A 344 19.65 -22.81 -1.20
N ASP A 345 19.01 -22.84 -2.36
CA ASP A 345 19.26 -21.85 -3.40
C ASP A 345 18.53 -20.53 -3.13
N LEU A 346 19.21 -19.41 -3.38
CA LEU A 346 18.57 -18.10 -3.52
C LEU A 346 17.40 -18.15 -4.52
N SER A 347 17.46 -19.08 -5.48
CA SER A 347 16.37 -19.49 -6.39
C SER A 347 15.10 -19.92 -5.68
N ASP A 348 15.18 -20.61 -4.53
CA ASP A 348 14.01 -20.98 -3.73
C ASP A 348 13.42 -19.76 -3.03
N ALA A 349 14.24 -18.84 -2.51
CA ALA A 349 13.73 -17.57 -1.98
C ALA A 349 13.03 -16.75 -3.08
N LEU A 350 13.57 -16.71 -4.28
CA LEU A 350 12.95 -16.03 -5.43
C LEU A 350 11.68 -16.73 -5.91
N ARG A 351 11.66 -18.07 -5.90
CA ARG A 351 10.45 -18.84 -6.17
C ARG A 351 9.39 -18.53 -5.12
N LEU A 352 9.75 -18.49 -3.83
CA LEU A 352 8.85 -18.11 -2.75
C LEU A 352 8.36 -16.66 -2.92
N ILE A 353 9.19 -15.72 -3.34
CA ILE A 353 8.77 -14.34 -3.68
C ILE A 353 7.78 -14.34 -4.85
N SER A 354 8.04 -15.13 -5.90
CA SER A 354 7.16 -15.26 -7.06
C SER A 354 5.83 -15.97 -6.74
N GLU A 355 5.83 -16.86 -5.74
CA GLU A 355 4.66 -17.50 -5.14
C GLU A 355 4.00 -16.65 -4.04
N GLU A 356 4.53 -15.44 -3.81
CA GLU A 356 4.04 -14.46 -2.83
C GLU A 356 4.12 -14.92 -1.36
N ARG A 357 5.01 -15.87 -1.06
CA ARG A 357 5.29 -16.44 0.27
C ARG A 357 6.47 -15.72 0.95
N LEU A 358 6.32 -14.41 1.18
CA LEU A 358 7.40 -13.53 1.66
C LEU A 358 7.95 -13.90 3.05
N SER A 359 7.09 -14.34 3.97
CA SER A 359 7.53 -14.76 5.32
C SER A 359 8.45 -15.99 5.24
N GLU A 360 8.08 -16.99 4.44
CA GLU A 360 8.90 -18.18 4.23
C GLU A 360 10.19 -17.85 3.46
N ALA A 361 10.14 -16.91 2.51
CA ALA A 361 11.32 -16.40 1.83
C ALA A 361 12.27 -15.68 2.81
N LEU A 362 11.73 -14.90 3.74
CA LEU A 362 12.50 -14.19 4.75
C LEU A 362 13.13 -15.15 5.76
N GLU A 363 12.38 -16.15 6.24
CA GLU A 363 12.90 -17.22 7.09
C GLU A 363 14.01 -18.01 6.38
N LEU A 364 13.81 -18.34 5.10
CA LEU A 364 14.82 -19.02 4.29
C LEU A 364 16.10 -18.18 4.17
N VAL A 365 15.96 -16.88 3.89
CA VAL A 365 17.09 -15.94 3.75
C VAL A 365 17.79 -15.68 5.09
N GLN A 366 17.06 -15.68 6.20
CA GLN A 366 17.62 -15.57 7.55
C GLN A 366 18.32 -16.86 8.02
N GLY A 367 17.87 -18.02 7.54
CA GLY A 367 18.47 -19.33 7.79
C GLY A 367 19.67 -19.67 6.92
N LEU A 368 20.08 -18.77 6.01
CA LEU A 368 21.27 -18.98 5.17
C LEU A 368 22.54 -19.06 6.02
N SER A 369 23.50 -19.88 5.58
CA SER A 369 24.81 -19.95 6.22
C SER A 369 25.50 -18.57 6.19
N ALA A 370 26.35 -18.28 7.18
CA ALA A 370 27.03 -16.99 7.28
C ALA A 370 27.81 -16.61 6.00
N GLU A 371 28.35 -17.62 5.30
CA GLU A 371 29.06 -17.46 4.03
C GLU A 371 28.12 -16.97 2.92
N VAL A 372 26.97 -17.60 2.72
CA VAL A 372 25.97 -17.21 1.69
C VAL A 372 25.25 -15.91 2.06
N ALA A 373 24.93 -15.73 3.35
CA ALA A 373 24.25 -14.55 3.88
C ALA A 373 25.05 -13.24 3.75
N SER A 374 26.38 -13.35 3.56
CA SER A 374 27.29 -12.22 3.35
C SER A 374 27.42 -11.79 1.88
N SER A 375 26.89 -12.58 0.94
CA SER A 375 26.90 -12.24 -0.49
C SER A 375 26.06 -11.00 -0.78
N SER A 376 26.46 -10.21 -1.78
CA SER A 376 25.73 -9.01 -2.20
C SER A 376 24.29 -9.32 -2.59
N GLU A 377 24.05 -10.45 -3.27
CA GLU A 377 22.72 -10.88 -3.69
C GLU A 377 21.83 -11.27 -2.50
N ALA A 378 22.36 -12.00 -1.52
CA ALA A 378 21.60 -12.35 -0.32
C ALA A 378 21.29 -11.12 0.55
N CYS A 379 22.24 -10.18 0.66
CA CYS A 379 22.01 -8.91 1.36
C CYS A 379 20.92 -8.07 0.68
N LEU A 380 20.96 -7.98 -0.65
CA LEU A 380 19.96 -7.27 -1.45
C LEU A 380 18.58 -7.93 -1.33
N LEU A 381 18.52 -9.25 -1.38
CA LEU A 381 17.28 -10.02 -1.26
C LEU A 381 16.66 -9.83 0.12
N ARG A 382 17.47 -9.89 1.18
CA ARG A 382 17.05 -9.61 2.56
C ARG A 382 16.50 -8.18 2.69
N ALA A 383 17.21 -7.19 2.14
CA ALA A 383 16.77 -5.80 2.16
C ALA A 383 15.43 -5.60 1.42
N ALA A 384 15.27 -6.23 0.26
CA ALA A 384 14.04 -6.18 -0.52
C ALA A 384 12.87 -6.83 0.21
N LEU A 385 13.07 -8.00 0.82
CA LEU A 385 12.06 -8.69 1.63
C LEU A 385 11.65 -7.83 2.83
N CYS A 386 12.60 -7.27 3.57
CA CYS A 386 12.31 -6.36 4.69
C CYS A 386 11.50 -5.14 4.23
N ALA A 387 11.87 -4.52 3.09
CA ALA A 387 11.15 -3.37 2.55
C ALA A 387 9.71 -3.74 2.14
N GLN A 388 9.52 -4.88 1.49
CA GLN A 388 8.20 -5.38 1.10
C GLN A 388 7.34 -5.81 2.29
N SER A 389 7.95 -6.23 3.39
CA SER A 389 7.29 -6.54 4.66
C SER A 389 7.06 -5.31 5.56
N GLY A 390 7.39 -4.10 5.10
CA GLY A 390 7.23 -2.87 5.88
C GLY A 390 8.25 -2.66 7.01
N LEU A 391 9.27 -3.53 7.10
CA LEU A 391 10.37 -3.44 8.05
C LEU A 391 11.45 -2.46 7.53
N PHE A 392 11.08 -1.19 7.37
CA PHE A 392 11.94 -0.19 6.69
C PHE A 392 13.28 0.05 7.39
N ALA A 393 13.31 0.02 8.73
CA ALA A 393 14.56 0.17 9.48
C ALA A 393 15.53 -0.99 9.22
N ASP A 394 15.02 -2.21 9.04
CA ASP A 394 15.84 -3.40 8.79
C ASP A 394 16.32 -3.43 7.34
N ALA A 395 15.44 -3.01 6.42
CA ALA A 395 15.79 -2.82 5.01
C ALA A 395 16.89 -1.76 4.83
N GLU A 396 16.79 -0.63 5.54
CA GLU A 396 17.79 0.43 5.51
C GLU A 396 19.14 -0.04 6.06
N ARG A 397 19.15 -0.76 7.20
CA ARG A 397 20.39 -1.33 7.75
C ARG A 397 21.03 -2.31 6.77
N ALA A 398 20.25 -3.22 6.18
CA ALA A 398 20.74 -4.17 5.19
C ALA A 398 21.28 -3.48 3.91
N CYS A 399 20.62 -2.42 3.44
CA CYS A 399 21.10 -1.62 2.31
C CYS A 399 22.41 -0.90 2.64
N ASN A 400 22.52 -0.31 3.83
CA ASN A 400 23.74 0.39 4.26
C ASN A 400 24.91 -0.58 4.43
N ASP A 401 24.67 -1.78 4.98
CA ASP A 401 25.69 -2.82 5.08
C ASP A 401 26.15 -3.29 3.70
N LEU A 402 25.23 -3.46 2.74
CA LEU A 402 25.54 -3.77 1.35
C LEU A 402 26.38 -2.66 0.70
N LEU A 403 25.99 -1.39 0.89
CA LEU A 403 26.70 -0.24 0.31
C LEU A 403 28.10 0.00 0.91
N ARG A 404 28.39 -0.50 2.12
CA ARG A 404 29.76 -0.48 2.66
C ARG A 404 30.71 -1.36 1.85
N ASN A 405 30.21 -2.47 1.31
CA ASN A 405 30.99 -3.43 0.54
C ASN A 405 30.92 -3.16 -0.97
N ASP A 406 29.77 -2.66 -1.45
CA ASP A 406 29.55 -2.25 -2.83
C ASP A 406 28.85 -0.87 -2.90
N PRO A 407 29.62 0.23 -2.85
CA PRO A 407 29.07 1.58 -2.86
C PRO A 407 28.33 1.96 -4.16
N GLN A 408 28.47 1.19 -5.23
CA GLN A 408 27.89 1.45 -6.55
C GLN A 408 26.65 0.57 -6.83
N HIS A 409 26.10 -0.08 -5.79
CA HIS A 409 24.99 -0.99 -5.94
C HIS A 409 23.64 -0.28 -6.18
N ALA A 410 23.22 -0.14 -7.44
CA ALA A 410 21.99 0.57 -7.83
C ALA A 410 20.72 0.06 -7.14
N GLY A 411 20.57 -1.26 -6.96
CA GLY A 411 19.42 -1.86 -6.28
C GLY A 411 19.27 -1.46 -4.81
N ALA A 412 20.38 -1.21 -4.11
CA ALA A 412 20.37 -0.83 -2.70
C ALA A 412 19.88 0.62 -2.54
N TYR A 413 20.35 1.51 -3.42
CA TYR A 413 19.84 2.88 -3.48
C TYR A 413 18.36 2.93 -3.83
N TYR A 414 17.87 2.09 -4.75
CA TYR A 414 16.44 2.04 -5.03
C TYR A 414 15.61 1.60 -3.82
N LEU A 415 16.06 0.58 -3.08
CA LEU A 415 15.39 0.15 -1.85
C LEU A 415 15.40 1.22 -0.75
N LEU A 416 16.52 1.94 -0.58
CA LEU A 416 16.57 3.10 0.32
C LEU A 416 15.55 4.17 -0.10
N ALA A 417 15.41 4.41 -1.40
CA ALA A 417 14.43 5.36 -1.90
C ALA A 417 12.98 4.97 -1.55
N LEU A 418 12.64 3.68 -1.63
CA LEU A 418 11.35 3.16 -1.19
C LEU A 418 11.15 3.31 0.32
N CYS A 419 12.17 3.03 1.12
CA CYS A 419 12.12 3.18 2.58
C CYS A 419 11.86 4.63 2.98
N HIS A 420 12.60 5.58 2.39
CA HIS A 420 12.44 7.01 2.68
C HIS A 420 11.11 7.58 2.19
N ASP A 421 10.60 7.15 1.02
CA ASP A 421 9.27 7.53 0.56
C ASP A 421 8.18 6.97 1.50
N GLY A 422 8.30 5.72 1.94
CA GLY A 422 7.41 5.12 2.94
C GLY A 422 7.42 5.84 4.29
N ALA A 423 8.56 6.42 4.67
CA ALA A 423 8.71 7.26 5.87
C ALA A 423 8.29 8.73 5.66
N GLY A 424 7.90 9.13 4.45
CA GLY A 424 7.51 10.50 4.11
C GLY A 424 8.67 11.48 3.84
N ASP A 425 9.92 10.99 3.79
CA ASP A 425 11.10 11.79 3.41
C ASP A 425 11.28 11.80 1.89
N LEU A 426 10.47 12.62 1.23
CA LEU A 426 10.44 12.77 -0.22
C LEU A 426 11.79 13.22 -0.80
N PHE A 427 12.52 14.08 -0.10
CA PHE A 427 13.77 14.66 -0.60
C PHE A 427 14.85 13.57 -0.71
N THR A 428 15.02 12.78 0.34
CA THR A 428 16.01 11.70 0.36
C THR A 428 15.62 10.58 -0.60
N ALA A 429 14.32 10.28 -0.72
CA ALA A 429 13.81 9.33 -1.71
C ALA A 429 14.13 9.73 -3.16
N LEU A 430 13.95 11.01 -3.52
CA LEU A 430 14.30 11.52 -4.85
C LEU A 430 15.80 11.38 -5.12
N LYS A 431 16.65 11.74 -4.15
CA LYS A 431 18.11 11.63 -4.28
C LYS A 431 18.54 10.19 -4.53
N HIS A 432 18.04 9.25 -3.74
CA HIS A 432 18.42 7.84 -3.88
C HIS A 432 17.92 7.22 -5.19
N ASN A 433 16.73 7.57 -5.65
CA ASN A 433 16.26 7.16 -6.97
C ASN A 433 17.12 7.69 -8.11
N GLN A 434 17.53 8.97 -8.04
CA GLN A 434 18.43 9.56 -9.04
C GLN A 434 19.79 8.84 -9.04
N THR A 435 20.33 8.54 -7.86
CA THR A 435 21.57 7.76 -7.72
C THR A 435 21.42 6.36 -8.33
N ALA A 436 20.33 5.65 -8.03
CA ALA A 436 20.06 4.33 -8.60
C ALA A 436 19.94 4.38 -10.13
N ALA A 437 19.20 5.35 -10.68
CA ALA A 437 19.04 5.55 -12.13
C ALA A 437 20.34 5.96 -12.84
N PHE A 438 21.26 6.61 -12.13
CA PHE A 438 22.58 7.01 -12.64
C PHE A 438 23.55 5.83 -12.66
N LEU A 439 23.62 5.07 -11.56
CA LEU A 439 24.50 3.90 -11.42
C LEU A 439 24.10 2.78 -12.37
N ASP A 440 22.80 2.59 -12.59
CA ASP A 440 22.29 1.66 -13.60
C ASP A 440 21.22 2.31 -14.48
N PRO A 441 21.62 2.85 -15.65
CA PRO A 441 20.69 3.46 -16.60
C PRO A 441 19.68 2.49 -17.23
N SER A 442 19.91 1.18 -17.12
CA SER A 442 19.00 0.14 -17.63
C SER A 442 17.90 -0.24 -16.64
N PHE A 443 18.07 0.14 -15.37
CA PHE A 443 17.13 -0.18 -14.30
C PHE A 443 15.91 0.76 -14.37
N ALA A 444 14.75 0.19 -14.69
CA ALA A 444 13.50 0.91 -14.93
C ALA A 444 12.83 1.42 -13.67
N MET A 445 12.94 0.67 -12.56
CA MET A 445 12.17 0.95 -11.34
C MET A 445 12.48 2.31 -10.72
N PRO A 446 13.75 2.78 -10.65
CA PRO A 446 14.04 4.13 -10.18
C PRO A 446 13.37 5.22 -11.02
N ARG A 447 13.31 5.05 -12.35
CA ARG A 447 12.64 6.01 -13.24
C ARG A 447 11.13 5.96 -13.09
N LEU A 448 10.56 4.77 -12.92
CA LEU A 448 9.14 4.61 -12.62
C LEU A 448 8.82 5.36 -11.32
N HIS A 449 9.58 5.13 -10.25
CA HIS A 449 9.35 5.76 -8.96
C HIS A 449 9.53 7.27 -9.01
N LEU A 450 10.57 7.79 -9.70
CA LEU A 450 10.71 9.24 -9.96
C LEU A 450 9.52 9.83 -10.70
N GLY A 451 8.99 9.12 -11.70
CA GLY A 451 7.81 9.54 -12.44
C GLY A 451 6.57 9.63 -11.55
N LEU A 452 6.37 8.62 -10.68
CA LEU A 452 5.27 8.59 -9.71
C LEU A 452 5.41 9.68 -8.63
N LEU A 453 6.63 9.93 -8.14
CA LEU A 453 6.94 10.99 -7.17
C LEU A 453 6.68 12.39 -7.78
N ALA A 454 7.17 12.62 -9.01
CA ALA A 454 6.92 13.86 -9.74
C ALA A 454 5.43 14.09 -10.00
N ARG A 455 4.68 13.02 -10.30
CA ARG A 455 3.23 13.10 -10.47
C ARG A 455 2.52 13.51 -9.18
N ARG A 456 2.89 12.92 -8.03
CA ARG A 456 2.39 13.33 -6.70
C ARG A 456 2.70 14.80 -6.38
N ALA A 457 3.86 15.28 -6.80
CA ALA A 457 4.28 16.68 -6.63
C ALA A 457 3.63 17.65 -7.64
N GLY A 458 2.83 17.16 -8.60
CA GLY A 458 2.19 17.98 -9.64
C GLY A 458 3.11 18.36 -10.80
N ASP A 459 4.36 17.90 -10.83
CA ASP A 459 5.30 18.13 -11.94
C ASP A 459 5.03 17.13 -13.08
N GLN A 460 4.04 17.49 -13.92
CA GLN A 460 3.58 16.65 -15.01
C GLN A 460 4.64 16.42 -16.10
N GLU A 461 5.55 17.37 -16.31
CA GLU A 461 6.56 17.25 -17.37
C GLU A 461 7.66 16.28 -16.95
N THR A 462 8.15 16.39 -15.70
CA THR A 462 9.08 15.41 -15.15
C THR A 462 8.42 14.03 -15.04
N ALA A 463 7.16 13.97 -14.57
CA ALA A 463 6.42 12.72 -14.49
C ALA A 463 6.36 12.00 -15.85
N ARG A 464 5.92 12.72 -16.89
CA ARG A 464 5.84 12.18 -18.26
C ARG A 464 7.20 11.69 -18.74
N ARG A 465 8.25 12.51 -18.59
CA ARG A 465 9.60 12.15 -19.05
C ARG A 465 10.12 10.89 -18.39
N GLU A 466 10.00 10.78 -17.07
CA GLU A 466 10.53 9.62 -16.34
C GLU A 466 9.68 8.36 -16.54
N LEU A 467 8.35 8.49 -16.66
CA LEU A 467 7.46 7.37 -16.98
C LEU A 467 7.65 6.86 -18.41
N ASP A 468 7.83 7.74 -19.41
CA ASP A 468 8.14 7.34 -20.79
C ASP A 468 9.46 6.55 -20.85
N ARG A 469 10.46 6.99 -20.08
CA ARG A 469 11.75 6.30 -19.95
C ARG A 469 11.62 4.96 -19.23
N ALA A 470 10.87 4.91 -18.13
CA ALA A 470 10.61 3.69 -17.38
C ALA A 470 9.89 2.66 -18.26
N HIS A 471 8.89 3.08 -19.03
CA HIS A 471 8.18 2.25 -19.98
C HIS A 471 9.13 1.56 -20.98
N ALA A 472 10.01 2.35 -21.61
CA ALA A 472 10.97 1.84 -22.58
C ALA A 472 11.97 0.85 -21.97
N LEU A 473 12.34 1.05 -20.70
CA LEU A 473 13.23 0.15 -19.98
C LEU A 473 12.50 -1.14 -19.56
N LEU A 474 11.25 -1.05 -19.09
CA LEU A 474 10.45 -2.20 -18.65
C LEU A 474 10.27 -3.28 -19.73
N GLU A 475 10.22 -2.89 -21.01
CA GLU A 475 10.17 -3.84 -22.14
C GLU A 475 11.34 -4.83 -22.15
N ARG A 476 12.50 -4.41 -21.64
CA ARG A 476 13.77 -5.14 -21.68
C ARG A 476 14.32 -5.44 -20.29
N GLU A 477 13.59 -5.06 -19.24
CA GLU A 477 14.02 -5.22 -17.86
C GLU A 477 14.16 -6.69 -17.49
N ASP A 478 15.18 -6.99 -16.71
CA ASP A 478 15.42 -8.35 -16.25
C ASP A 478 14.21 -8.88 -15.42
N PRO A 479 13.68 -10.08 -15.72
CA PRO A 479 12.57 -10.67 -14.96
C PRO A 479 12.83 -10.76 -13.46
N PHE A 480 14.07 -11.02 -13.04
CA PHE A 480 14.47 -11.05 -11.63
C PHE A 480 14.26 -9.69 -10.96
N ARG A 481 14.61 -8.59 -11.65
CA ARG A 481 14.41 -7.24 -11.12
C ARG A 481 12.94 -6.87 -11.03
N ILE A 482 12.11 -7.39 -11.92
CA ILE A 482 10.66 -7.21 -11.83
C ILE A 482 10.11 -7.97 -10.61
N ILE A 483 10.55 -9.20 -10.38
CA ILE A 483 10.15 -10.00 -9.21
C ILE A 483 10.59 -9.29 -7.91
N LEU A 484 11.83 -8.82 -7.87
CA LEU A 484 12.44 -8.29 -6.64
C LEU A 484 12.01 -6.84 -6.32
N PHE A 485 11.90 -5.98 -7.34
CA PHE A 485 11.70 -4.54 -7.17
C PHE A 485 10.36 -4.04 -7.70
N GLY A 486 9.65 -4.86 -8.47
CA GLY A 486 8.36 -4.50 -9.04
C GLY A 486 7.21 -4.55 -8.04
N GLY A 487 7.45 -4.73 -6.74
CA GLY A 487 6.37 -4.86 -5.75
C GLY A 487 5.40 -5.98 -6.09
N GLY A 488 5.89 -7.04 -6.76
CA GLY A 488 5.17 -8.16 -7.37
C GLY A 488 4.19 -7.82 -8.49
N PHE A 489 4.21 -6.60 -9.02
CA PHE A 489 3.50 -6.28 -10.26
C PHE A 489 4.16 -6.99 -11.44
N SER A 490 3.35 -7.47 -12.38
CA SER A 490 3.87 -8.02 -13.63
C SER A 490 4.49 -6.91 -14.49
N ARG A 491 5.38 -7.29 -15.42
CA ARG A 491 5.96 -6.35 -16.40
C ARG A 491 4.87 -5.53 -17.10
N ASP A 492 3.82 -6.19 -17.57
CA ASP A 492 2.71 -5.54 -18.28
C ASP A 492 1.95 -4.55 -17.39
N ALA A 493 1.76 -4.87 -16.10
CA ALA A 493 1.12 -3.97 -15.16
C ALA A 493 1.98 -2.71 -14.91
N LEU A 494 3.29 -2.87 -14.74
CA LEU A 494 4.24 -1.76 -14.59
C LEU A 494 4.32 -0.90 -15.85
N MET A 495 4.28 -1.52 -17.03
CA MET A 495 4.20 -0.79 -18.30
C MET A 495 2.87 -0.04 -18.44
N GLY A 496 1.76 -0.62 -17.96
CA GLY A 496 0.47 0.03 -17.86
C GLY A 496 0.52 1.31 -17.01
N LEU A 497 1.18 1.26 -15.85
CA LEU A 497 1.40 2.41 -14.97
C LEU A 497 2.18 3.55 -15.63
N CYS A 498 3.06 3.25 -16.59
CA CYS A 498 3.79 4.28 -17.30
C CYS A 498 2.94 4.97 -18.38
N ARG A 499 1.89 4.29 -18.88
CA ARG A 499 1.06 4.77 -20.00
C ARG A 499 -0.17 5.55 -19.58
N THR A 500 -0.57 5.48 -18.31
CA THR A 500 -1.72 6.22 -17.78
C THR A 500 -1.45 7.72 -17.88
N ARG A 501 -2.00 8.33 -18.94
CA ARG A 501 -1.98 9.78 -19.10
C ARG A 501 -2.97 10.41 -18.12
N THR A 502 -2.50 11.40 -17.38
CA THR A 502 -3.35 12.38 -16.72
C THR A 502 -4.26 13.00 -17.79
N VAL A 503 -5.53 12.58 -17.84
CA VAL A 503 -6.54 13.32 -18.61
C VAL A 503 -6.68 14.66 -17.91
N ARG A 504 -6.07 15.70 -18.49
CA ARG A 504 -6.44 17.07 -18.18
C ARG A 504 -7.91 17.21 -18.59
N SER A 505 -8.78 17.40 -17.61
CA SER A 505 -10.04 18.12 -17.79
C SER A 505 -9.70 19.55 -18.22
N GLY A 506 -9.45 19.72 -19.51
CA GLY A 506 -9.29 21.01 -20.18
C GLY A 506 -10.37 21.12 -21.23
N ALA A 507 -11.43 21.87 -20.93
CA ALA A 507 -12.39 22.32 -21.92
C ALA A 507 -11.69 23.23 -22.94
N SER A 508 -11.90 22.97 -24.23
CA SER A 508 -11.87 23.97 -25.29
C SER A 508 -12.47 23.42 -26.58
N SER A 509 -13.79 23.50 -26.73
CA SER A 509 -14.54 24.21 -27.79
C SER A 509 -16.01 23.80 -27.76
#